data_AF-A0A952LD08-F1
#
_entry.id   AF-A0A952LD08-F1
#
_cell.length_a   1.000
_cell.length_b   1.000
_cell.length_c   1.000
_cell.angle_alpha   90.00
_cell.angle_beta   90.00
_cell.angle_gamma   90.00
#
_symmetry.space_group_name_H-M   'P 1'
#
loop_
_entity.id
_entity.type
_entity.pdbx_description
1 polymer ?
#
loop_
_entity_poly.entity_id
_entity_poly.type
_entity_poly.pdbx_seq_one_letter_code
_entity_poly.pdbx_strand_id
1 'polypeptide(L)'
;TLKKEREREGKSLILDIESRLNKIEEMLREIEEKKEKVLESVKEKVYQKVKQLLGENYSERAFIEATLLADKLDITEEVVRLKTHIQRFRELLNLNEPIGRKLDFMCQEMLREINTLGNKMPDFSKFTVEMKTELEKIRQQVQNIE
;
A
#
# COMPACT_ATOMS: atom_id res chain seq x y z
N THR A 1 -39.80 5.13 -8.18
CA THR A 1 -40.02 4.69 -6.78
C THR A 1 -38.72 4.85 -6.02
N LEU A 2 -38.75 5.43 -4.82
CA LEU A 2 -37.58 5.66 -3.96
C LEU A 2 -36.64 4.44 -3.83
N LYS A 3 -37.18 3.22 -3.89
CA LYS A 3 -36.41 1.97 -3.88
C LYS A 3 -35.47 1.80 -5.09
N LYS A 4 -35.92 2.15 -6.30
CA LYS A 4 -35.11 2.06 -7.53
C LYS A 4 -34.01 3.12 -7.58
N GLU A 5 -34.25 4.29 -6.98
CA GLU A 5 -33.26 5.36 -6.87
C GLU A 5 -32.18 4.99 -5.87
N ARG A 6 -32.55 4.46 -4.69
CA ARG A 6 -31.59 3.89 -3.72
C ARG A 6 -30.76 2.74 -4.28
N GLU A 7 -31.37 1.83 -5.04
CA GLU A 7 -30.64 0.73 -5.70
C GLU A 7 -29.67 1.23 -6.79
N ARG A 8 -30.02 2.30 -7.51
CA ARG A 8 -29.11 2.95 -8.48
C ARG A 8 -27.97 3.70 -7.80
N GLU A 9 -28.27 4.41 -6.73
CA GLU A 9 -27.31 5.17 -5.93
C GLU A 9 -26.29 4.24 -5.27
N GLY A 10 -26.74 3.13 -4.66
CA GLY A 10 -25.86 2.11 -4.11
C GLY A 10 -24.96 1.46 -5.16
N LYS A 11 -25.48 1.19 -6.37
CA LYS A 11 -24.66 0.70 -7.49
C LYS A 11 -23.61 1.72 -7.95
N SER A 12 -23.98 2.99 -8.03
CA SER A 12 -23.03 4.05 -8.41
C SER A 12 -21.92 4.21 -7.38
N LEU A 13 -22.25 4.08 -6.09
CA LEU A 13 -21.29 4.16 -5.00
C LEU A 13 -20.29 2.99 -5.04
N ILE A 14 -20.78 1.76 -5.20
CA ILE A 14 -19.92 0.56 -5.32
C ILE A 14 -18.97 0.69 -6.52
N LEU A 15 -19.46 1.18 -7.66
CA LEU A 15 -18.62 1.40 -8.84
C LEU A 15 -17.53 2.44 -8.61
N ASP A 16 -17.83 3.52 -7.87
CA ASP A 16 -16.80 4.52 -7.54
C ASP A 16 -15.76 3.95 -6.57
N ILE A 17 -16.19 3.22 -5.53
CA ILE A 17 -15.28 2.52 -4.60
C ILE A 17 -14.36 1.56 -5.37
N GLU A 18 -14.91 0.72 -6.25
CA GLU A 18 -14.12 -0.21 -7.08
C GLU A 18 -13.11 0.53 -7.97
N SER A 19 -13.52 1.63 -8.60
CA SER A 19 -12.61 2.47 -9.40
C SER A 19 -11.43 3.00 -8.57
N ARG A 20 -11.67 3.38 -7.31
CA ARG A 20 -10.63 3.85 -6.40
C ARG A 20 -9.71 2.73 -5.91
N LEU A 21 -10.28 1.56 -5.60
CA LEU A 21 -9.49 0.37 -5.26
C LEU A 21 -8.57 -0.03 -6.41
N ASN A 22 -9.05 0.02 -7.65
CA ASN A 22 -8.25 -0.24 -8.84
C ASN A 22 -7.08 0.75 -8.98
N LYS A 23 -7.32 2.04 -8.76
CA LYS A 23 -6.22 3.05 -8.76
C LYS A 23 -5.15 2.76 -7.70
N ILE A 24 -5.56 2.34 -6.50
CA ILE A 24 -4.62 1.93 -5.44
C ILE A 24 -3.82 0.70 -5.90
N GLU A 25 -4.45 -0.30 -6.50
CA GLU A 25 -3.75 -1.48 -7.02
C GLU A 25 -2.80 -1.14 -8.18
N GLU A 26 -3.18 -0.24 -9.09
CA GLU A 26 -2.32 0.24 -10.17
C GLU A 26 -1.06 0.92 -9.63
N MET A 27 -1.21 1.84 -8.67
CA MET A 27 -0.09 2.47 -7.99
C MET A 27 0.79 1.45 -7.25
N LEU A 28 0.18 0.44 -6.62
CA LEU A 28 0.91 -0.62 -5.93
C LEU A 28 1.73 -1.47 -6.92
N ARG A 29 1.19 -1.79 -8.09
CA ARG A 29 1.92 -2.49 -9.17
C ARG A 29 3.10 -1.67 -9.66
N GLU A 30 2.91 -0.37 -9.88
CA GLU A 30 4.02 0.52 -10.26
C GLU A 30 5.13 0.55 -9.21
N ILE A 31 4.78 0.56 -7.92
CA ILE A 31 5.74 0.44 -6.83
C ILE A 31 6.49 -0.89 -6.93
N GLU A 32 5.78 -2.01 -7.11
CA GLU A 32 6.40 -3.34 -7.24
C GLU A 32 7.38 -3.42 -8.42
N GLU A 33 7.03 -2.91 -9.59
CA GLU A 33 7.91 -2.92 -10.76
C GLU A 33 9.18 -2.09 -10.56
N LYS A 34 9.06 -0.99 -9.80
CA LYS A 34 10.19 -0.08 -9.54
C LYS A 34 10.99 -0.50 -8.30
N LYS A 35 10.44 -1.35 -7.40
CA LYS A 35 11.11 -1.74 -6.14
C LYS A 35 12.43 -2.44 -6.38
N GLU A 36 12.53 -3.30 -7.39
CA GLU A 36 13.77 -4.04 -7.68
C GLU A 36 14.93 -3.10 -8.01
N LYS A 37 14.66 -2.08 -8.84
CA LYS A 37 15.65 -1.06 -9.18
C LYS A 37 16.08 -0.23 -7.97
N VAL A 38 15.16 0.04 -7.05
CA VAL A 38 15.48 0.79 -5.82
C VAL A 38 16.30 -0.06 -4.86
N LEU A 39 15.96 -1.34 -4.68
CA LEU A 39 16.75 -2.28 -3.88
C LEU A 39 18.17 -2.42 -4.44
N GLU A 40 18.32 -2.52 -5.76
CA GLU A 40 19.64 -2.57 -6.40
C GLU A 40 20.45 -1.28 -6.17
N SER A 41 19.82 -0.12 -6.38
CA SER A 41 20.44 1.20 -6.12
C SER A 41 20.88 1.35 -4.66
N VAL A 42 20.09 0.85 -3.71
CA VAL A 42 20.45 0.90 -2.30
C VAL A 42 21.59 -0.06 -1.96
N LYS A 43 21.56 -1.30 -2.47
CA LYS A 43 22.67 -2.24 -2.31
C LYS A 43 23.99 -1.63 -2.77
N GLU A 44 23.99 -0.99 -3.95
CA GLU A 44 25.17 -0.30 -4.49
C GLU A 44 25.62 0.86 -3.57
N LYS A 45 24.70 1.75 -3.16
CA LYS A 45 25.02 2.87 -2.25
C LYS A 45 25.62 2.38 -0.92
N VAL A 46 25.06 1.33 -0.33
CA VAL A 46 25.57 0.76 0.92
C VAL A 46 26.95 0.14 0.69
N TYR A 47 27.12 -0.66 -0.37
CA TYR A 47 28.41 -1.24 -0.72
C TYR A 47 29.49 -0.16 -0.86
N GLN A 48 29.23 0.90 -1.63
CA GLN A 48 30.15 2.03 -1.78
C GLN A 48 30.44 2.75 -0.46
N LYS A 49 29.41 2.97 0.36
CA LYS A 49 29.58 3.66 1.65
C LYS A 49 30.41 2.85 2.63
N VAL A 50 30.18 1.55 2.68
CA VAL A 50 30.94 0.66 3.56
C VAL A 50 32.38 0.49 3.07
N LYS A 51 32.60 0.37 1.76
CA LYS A 51 33.95 0.37 1.16
C LYS A 51 34.71 1.66 1.49
N GLN A 52 34.04 2.81 1.44
CA GLN A 52 34.63 4.11 1.84
C GLN A 52 35.02 4.14 3.32
N LEU A 53 34.20 3.58 4.21
CA LEU A 53 34.39 3.67 5.66
C LEU A 53 35.36 2.64 6.23
N LEU A 54 35.39 1.42 5.67
CA LEU A 54 36.15 0.29 6.22
C LEU A 54 37.41 -0.08 5.44
N GLY A 55 37.63 0.50 4.24
CA GLY A 55 38.77 0.15 3.39
C GLY A 55 38.78 -1.35 3.02
N GLU A 56 39.95 -1.98 2.98
CA GLU A 56 40.11 -3.41 2.64
C GLU A 56 39.76 -4.37 3.79
N ASN A 57 39.47 -3.89 5.02
CA ASN A 57 39.02 -4.73 6.15
C ASN A 57 37.53 -5.11 6.06
N TYR A 58 37.05 -5.25 4.82
CA TYR A 58 35.69 -5.57 4.44
C TYR A 58 35.50 -7.09 4.54
N SER A 59 34.65 -7.56 5.46
CA SER A 59 34.22 -8.96 5.36
C SER A 59 32.87 -9.20 6.01
N GLU A 60 32.71 -8.95 7.31
CA GLU A 60 31.52 -9.45 8.02
C GLU A 60 30.59 -8.33 8.50
N ARG A 61 31.13 -7.30 9.18
CA ARG A 61 30.31 -6.19 9.70
C ARG A 61 29.62 -5.40 8.59
N ALA A 62 30.33 -5.24 7.47
CA ALA A 62 29.84 -4.64 6.23
C ALA A 62 28.60 -5.36 5.67
N PHE A 63 28.69 -6.68 5.59
CA PHE A 63 27.66 -7.54 5.06
C PHE A 63 26.43 -7.56 5.97
N ILE A 64 26.65 -7.60 7.29
CA ILE A 64 25.58 -7.52 8.29
C ILE A 64 24.84 -6.19 8.18
N GLU A 65 25.54 -5.04 8.12
CA GLU A 65 24.90 -3.73 7.98
C GLU A 65 24.12 -3.60 6.67
N ALA A 66 24.66 -4.11 5.56
CA ALA A 66 23.97 -4.13 4.27
C ALA A 66 22.71 -5.00 4.29
N THR A 67 22.77 -6.16 4.95
CA THR A 67 21.61 -7.05 5.12
C THR A 67 20.53 -6.39 5.97
N LEU A 68 20.90 -5.79 7.11
CA LEU A 68 19.97 -5.07 7.98
C LEU A 68 19.31 -3.87 7.28
N LEU A 69 20.03 -3.18 6.40
CA LEU A 69 19.48 -2.09 5.60
C LEU A 69 18.55 -2.61 4.49
N ALA A 70 18.91 -3.71 3.83
CA ALA A 70 18.06 -4.34 2.82
C ALA A 70 16.73 -4.81 3.43
N ASP A 71 16.77 -5.47 4.59
CA ASP A 71 15.57 -5.92 5.31
C ASP A 71 14.66 -4.75 5.71
N LYS A 72 15.26 -3.61 6.10
CA LYS A 72 14.49 -2.40 6.43
C LYS A 72 13.77 -1.78 5.22
N LEU A 73 14.25 -2.07 4.02
CA LEU A 73 13.71 -1.52 2.77
C LEU A 73 12.88 -2.53 2.00
N ASP A 74 12.87 -3.80 2.43
CA ASP A 74 11.98 -4.79 1.86
C ASP A 74 10.53 -4.44 2.22
N ILE A 75 9.74 -4.22 1.18
CA ILE A 75 8.31 -3.89 1.24
C ILE A 75 7.41 -5.06 0.84
N THR A 76 7.98 -6.24 0.60
CA THR A 76 7.24 -7.38 0.03
C THR A 76 6.07 -7.78 0.90
N GLU A 77 6.24 -7.74 2.23
CA GLU A 77 5.18 -8.03 3.19
C GLU A 77 4.03 -7.00 3.11
N GLU A 78 4.35 -5.71 3.11
CA GLU A 78 3.35 -4.63 3.04
C GLU A 78 2.55 -4.68 1.74
N VAL A 79 3.21 -4.98 0.62
CA VAL A 79 2.54 -5.16 -0.68
C VAL A 79 1.54 -6.32 -0.64
N VAL A 80 1.95 -7.48 -0.12
CA VAL A 80 1.09 -8.67 -0.03
C VAL A 80 -0.09 -8.40 0.91
N ARG A 81 0.16 -7.77 2.06
CA ARG A 81 -0.89 -7.37 3.00
C ARG A 81 -1.87 -6.41 2.38
N LEU A 82 -1.40 -5.35 1.72
CA LEU A 82 -2.27 -4.37 1.08
C LEU A 82 -3.16 -5.01 0.00
N LYS A 83 -2.61 -5.90 -0.85
CA LYS A 83 -3.39 -6.69 -1.81
C LYS A 83 -4.46 -7.55 -1.13
N THR A 84 -4.09 -8.21 -0.04
CA THR A 84 -5.03 -9.04 0.74
C THR A 84 -6.15 -8.19 1.34
N HIS A 85 -5.83 -7.01 1.85
CA HIS A 85 -6.82 -6.09 2.39
C HIS A 85 -7.77 -5.57 1.30
N ILE A 86 -7.25 -5.22 0.12
CA ILE A 86 -8.06 -4.80 -1.02
C ILE A 86 -9.01 -5.92 -1.45
N GLN A 87 -8.52 -7.15 -1.59
CA GLN A 87 -9.36 -8.30 -1.94
C GLN A 87 -10.48 -8.49 -0.90
N ARG A 88 -10.14 -8.51 0.39
CA ARG A 88 -11.12 -8.66 1.47
C ARG A 88 -12.12 -7.49 1.50
N PHE A 89 -11.70 -6.27 1.16
CA PHE A 89 -12.61 -5.13 1.01
C PHE A 89 -13.67 -5.42 -0.05
N ARG A 90 -13.27 -5.90 -1.23
CA ARG A 90 -14.19 -6.28 -2.32
C ARG A 90 -15.13 -7.40 -1.92
N GLU A 91 -14.64 -8.39 -1.19
CA GLU A 91 -15.48 -9.48 -0.66
C GLU A 91 -16.57 -8.95 0.28
N LEU A 92 -16.23 -8.01 1.16
CA LEU A 92 -17.19 -7.38 2.08
C LEU A 92 -18.28 -6.60 1.34
N LEU A 93 -17.96 -5.89 0.25
CA LEU A 93 -18.93 -5.14 -0.56
C LEU A 93 -20.06 -6.01 -1.14
N ASN A 94 -19.84 -7.33 -1.25
CA ASN A 94 -20.81 -8.27 -1.81
C ASN A 94 -21.71 -8.92 -0.75
N LEU A 95 -21.53 -8.62 0.54
CA LEU A 95 -22.32 -9.20 1.61
C LEU A 95 -23.67 -8.48 1.79
N ASN A 96 -24.74 -9.24 1.97
CA ASN A 96 -26.08 -8.74 2.31
C ASN A 96 -26.24 -8.54 3.83
N GLU A 97 -25.31 -7.82 4.46
CA GLU A 97 -25.36 -7.47 5.89
C GLU A 97 -24.84 -6.04 6.11
N PRO A 98 -25.05 -5.43 7.30
CA PRO A 98 -24.39 -4.18 7.64
C PRO A 98 -22.86 -4.33 7.67
N ILE A 99 -22.18 -3.72 6.71
CA ILE A 99 -20.72 -3.84 6.53
C ILE A 99 -19.92 -2.58 6.85
N GLY A 100 -20.57 -1.43 7.15
CA GLY A 100 -19.90 -0.13 7.35
C GLY A 100 -18.70 -0.19 8.29
N ARG A 101 -18.89 -0.69 9.51
CA ARG A 101 -17.80 -0.89 10.49
C ARG A 101 -16.69 -1.84 10.03
N LYS A 102 -17.03 -2.89 9.27
CA LYS A 102 -16.04 -3.84 8.72
C LYS A 102 -15.21 -3.15 7.63
N LEU A 103 -15.85 -2.37 6.76
CA LEU A 103 -15.18 -1.60 5.71
C LEU A 103 -14.30 -0.48 6.28
N ASP A 104 -14.72 0.20 7.35
CA ASP A 104 -13.88 1.20 8.03
C ASP A 104 -12.63 0.55 8.64
N PHE A 105 -12.78 -0.61 9.27
CA PHE A 105 -11.63 -1.40 9.73
C PHE A 105 -10.68 -1.74 8.57
N MET A 106 -11.20 -2.17 7.42
CA MET A 106 -10.36 -2.42 6.26
C MET A 106 -9.65 -1.16 5.75
N CYS A 107 -10.30 0.01 5.78
CA CYS A 107 -9.64 1.28 5.46
C CYS A 107 -8.47 1.56 6.41
N GLN A 108 -8.62 1.29 7.71
CA GLN A 108 -7.56 1.51 8.69
C GLN A 108 -6.36 0.57 8.46
N GLU A 109 -6.62 -0.71 8.17
CA GLU A 109 -5.56 -1.67 7.87
C GLU A 109 -4.83 -1.30 6.55
N MET A 110 -5.57 -0.95 5.50
CA MET A 110 -4.97 -0.45 4.25
C MET A 110 -4.11 0.80 4.49
N LEU A 111 -4.58 1.74 5.31
CA LEU A 111 -3.84 2.96 5.64
C LEU A 111 -2.54 2.63 6.40
N ARG A 112 -2.56 1.62 7.27
CA ARG A 112 -1.36 1.15 7.98
C ARG A 112 -0.31 0.67 6.97
N GLU A 113 -0.69 -0.18 6.04
CA GLU A 113 0.24 -0.70 5.04
C GLU A 113 0.77 0.41 4.12
N ILE A 114 -0.09 1.33 3.67
CA ILE A 114 0.34 2.49 2.86
C ILE A 114 1.33 3.38 3.61
N ASN A 115 1.15 3.59 4.91
CA ASN A 115 2.10 4.36 5.73
C ASN A 115 3.46 3.65 5.84
N THR A 116 3.45 2.34 6.07
CA THR A 116 4.69 1.55 6.16
C THR A 116 5.43 1.54 4.83
N LEU A 117 4.72 1.38 3.70
CA LEU A 117 5.28 1.52 2.35
C LEU A 117 5.97 2.88 2.17
N GLY A 118 5.29 3.97 2.50
CA GLY A 118 5.86 5.31 2.36
C GLY A 118 7.08 5.57 3.22
N ASN A 119 7.14 4.99 4.43
CA ASN A 119 8.28 5.11 5.34
C ASN A 119 9.50 4.31 4.85
N LYS A 120 9.27 3.12 4.29
CA LYS A 120 10.34 2.27 3.74
C LYS A 120 10.83 2.76 2.38
N MET A 121 9.99 3.47 1.62
CA MET A 121 10.28 3.86 0.24
C MET A 121 10.02 5.36 -0.01
N PRO A 122 10.87 6.27 0.52
CA PRO A 122 10.69 7.72 0.39
C PRO A 122 10.60 8.23 -1.05
N ASP A 123 11.31 7.57 -1.98
CA ASP A 123 11.28 7.88 -3.41
C ASP A 123 9.88 7.67 -4.04
N PHE A 124 9.00 6.94 -3.35
CA PHE A 124 7.61 6.66 -3.73
C PHE A 124 6.59 7.46 -2.90
N SER A 125 7.05 8.54 -2.25
CA SER A 125 6.19 9.43 -1.45
C SER A 125 4.99 9.95 -2.25
N LYS A 126 5.15 10.24 -3.55
CA LYS A 126 4.04 10.65 -4.43
C LYS A 126 2.94 9.59 -4.50
N PHE A 127 3.28 8.33 -4.78
CA PHE A 127 2.33 7.22 -4.79
C PHE A 127 1.67 7.04 -3.42
N THR A 128 2.44 7.19 -2.35
CA THR A 128 1.90 7.09 -0.99
C THR A 128 0.83 8.14 -0.72
N VAL A 129 1.06 9.39 -1.12
CA VAL A 129 0.09 10.49 -0.95
C VAL A 129 -1.16 10.26 -1.81
N GLU A 130 -0.99 9.82 -3.05
CA GLU A 130 -2.10 9.54 -3.96
C GLU A 130 -2.94 8.34 -3.47
N MET A 131 -2.31 7.26 -3.02
CA MET A 131 -3.01 6.11 -2.41
C MET A 131 -3.80 6.52 -1.16
N LYS A 132 -3.22 7.34 -0.27
CA LYS A 132 -3.93 7.90 0.90
C LYS A 132 -5.13 8.74 0.50
N THR A 133 -4.99 9.52 -0.57
CA THR A 133 -6.06 10.38 -1.07
C THR A 133 -7.22 9.56 -1.60
N GLU A 134 -6.96 8.51 -2.39
CA GLU A 134 -8.02 7.62 -2.88
C GLU A 134 -8.65 6.81 -1.74
N LEU A 135 -7.85 6.37 -0.77
CA LEU A 135 -8.35 5.66 0.41
C LEU A 135 -9.25 6.53 1.30
N GLU A 136 -8.92 7.81 1.49
CA GLU A 136 -9.78 8.71 2.27
C GLU A 136 -11.13 8.95 1.57
N LYS A 137 -11.14 9.04 0.24
CA LYS A 137 -12.39 9.13 -0.53
C LYS A 137 -13.23 7.86 -0.39
N ILE A 138 -12.61 6.67 -0.39
CA ILE A 138 -13.30 5.41 -0.08
C ILE A 138 -13.88 5.47 1.35
N ARG A 139 -13.09 5.88 2.33
CA ARG A 139 -13.52 5.94 3.74
C ARG A 139 -14.73 6.86 3.93
N GLN A 140 -14.73 8.03 3.30
CA GLN A 140 -15.87 8.95 3.30
C GLN A 140 -17.14 8.31 2.73
N GLN A 141 -17.01 7.51 1.67
CA GLN A 141 -18.14 6.78 1.08
C GLN A 141 -18.64 5.67 1.98
N VAL A 142 -17.74 4.92 2.61
CA VAL A 142 -18.08 3.88 3.58
C VAL A 142 -18.91 4.44 4.73
N GLN A 143 -18.56 5.63 5.25
CA GLN A 143 -19.30 6.31 6.31
C GLN A 143 -20.71 6.74 5.87
N ASN A 144 -20.96 6.88 4.57
CA ASN A 144 -22.28 7.19 4.02
C ASN A 144 -23.14 5.94 3.75
N ILE A 145 -22.57 4.73 3.83
CA ILE A 145 -23.29 3.45 3.68
C ILE A 145 -23.95 3.03 5.01
N GLU A 146 -23.50 3.59 6.14
CA GLU A 146 -23.97 3.26 7.49
C GLU A 146 -25.39 3.76 7.80
#